data_AF-T1BTG1-F1
#
_entry.id   AF-T1BTG1-F1
#
_cell.length_a   1.000
_cell.length_b   1.000
_cell.length_c   1.000
_cell.angle_alpha   90.00
_cell.angle_beta   90.00
_cell.angle_gamma   90.00
#
_symmetry.space_group_name_H-M   'P 1'
#
loop_
_entity.id
_entity.type
_entity.pdbx_description
1 polymer ?
#
loop_
_entity_poly.entity_id
_entity_poly.type
_entity_poly.pdbx_seq_one_letter_code
_entity_poly.pdbx_strand_id
1 'polypeptide(L)'
;MLCCGFPIQFVKPATAERIAGHQILDAKAHGADAMATPCPLCHISLDGYQKEAGRAVGTELNMPIFHFPQLVGLALGLAPAVLGLPRHLVSVDGALARIGAVAVPA
;
A
#
# COMPACT_ATOMS: atom_id res chain seq x y z
N MET A 1 0.87 -13.76 -1.18
CA MET A 1 1.78 -12.60 -1.17
C MET A 1 3.21 -13.10 -1.11
N LEU A 2 3.96 -12.98 -2.22
CA LEU A 2 5.41 -13.21 -2.23
C LEU A 2 6.13 -12.00 -1.61
N CYS A 3 7.47 -12.05 -1.55
CA CYS A 3 8.33 -10.97 -1.05
C CYS A 3 8.01 -9.60 -1.70
N CYS A 4 8.15 -8.50 -0.94
CA CYS A 4 7.93 -7.13 -1.43
C CYS A 4 9.11 -6.55 -2.22
N GLY A 5 10.30 -7.15 -2.13
CA GLY A 5 11.52 -6.68 -2.80
C GLY A 5 12.39 -5.70 -2.00
N PHE A 6 11.89 -5.18 -0.86
CA PHE A 6 12.61 -4.16 -0.07
C PHE A 6 14.07 -4.50 0.30
N PRO A 7 14.44 -5.74 0.73
CA PRO A 7 15.81 -6.04 1.15
C PRO A 7 16.87 -5.79 0.06
N ILE A 8 16.48 -5.75 -1.21
CA ILE A 8 17.39 -5.48 -2.34
C ILE A 8 17.13 -4.12 -2.99
N GLN A 9 16.28 -3.26 -2.41
CA GLN A 9 15.89 -1.97 -2.99
C GLN A 9 17.10 -1.08 -3.30
N PHE A 10 18.08 -1.03 -2.39
CA PHE A 10 19.26 -0.16 -2.53
C PHE A 10 20.38 -0.77 -3.39
N VAL A 11 20.33 -2.08 -3.67
CA VAL A 11 21.38 -2.79 -4.41
C VAL A 11 20.94 -3.15 -5.83
N LYS A 12 19.66 -3.49 -6.00
CA LYS A 12 19.03 -3.87 -7.28
C LYS A 12 17.61 -3.27 -7.40
N PRO A 13 17.48 -1.94 -7.44
CA PRO A 13 16.20 -1.24 -7.41
C PRO A 13 15.23 -1.71 -8.51
N ALA A 14 15.69 -1.81 -9.76
CA ALA A 14 14.84 -2.28 -10.85
C ALA A 14 14.27 -3.70 -10.64
N THR A 15 15.00 -4.57 -9.93
CA THR A 15 14.49 -5.91 -9.59
C THR A 15 13.47 -5.84 -8.46
N ALA A 16 13.76 -5.06 -7.42
CA ALA A 16 12.85 -4.84 -6.29
C ALA A 16 11.53 -4.21 -6.74
N GLU A 17 11.59 -3.17 -7.56
CA GLU A 17 10.43 -2.44 -8.10
C GLU A 17 9.57 -3.35 -8.97
N ARG A 18 10.18 -4.20 -9.80
CA ARG A 18 9.44 -5.20 -10.59
C ARG A 18 8.75 -6.24 -9.70
N ILE A 19 9.41 -6.70 -8.63
CA ILE A 19 8.82 -7.62 -7.65
C ILE A 19 7.60 -6.95 -6.99
N ALA A 20 7.75 -5.73 -6.47
CA ALA A 20 6.69 -4.96 -5.85
C ALA A 20 5.51 -4.74 -6.81
N GLY A 21 5.80 -4.31 -8.05
CA GLY A 21 4.79 -4.07 -9.08
C GLY A 21 4.00 -5.32 -9.43
N HIS A 22 4.66 -6.48 -9.57
CA HIS A 22 3.97 -7.75 -9.80
C HIS A 22 3.04 -8.12 -8.64
N GLN A 23 3.44 -7.93 -7.37
CA GLN A 23 2.56 -8.23 -6.23
C GLN A 23 1.31 -7.35 -6.23
N ILE A 24 1.46 -6.07 -6.59
CA ILE A 24 0.35 -5.13 -6.63
C ILE A 24 -0.58 -5.45 -7.80
N LEU A 25 -0.02 -5.77 -8.97
CA LEU A 25 -0.81 -6.20 -10.13
C LEU A 25 -1.59 -7.48 -9.86
N ASP A 26 -0.96 -8.46 -9.22
CA ASP A 26 -1.62 -9.71 -8.84
C ASP A 26 -2.81 -9.44 -7.90
N ALA A 27 -2.62 -8.59 -6.89
CA ALA A 27 -3.71 -8.18 -6.00
C ALA A 27 -4.84 -7.47 -6.76
N LYS A 28 -4.52 -6.53 -7.67
CA LYS A 28 -5.51 -5.85 -8.51
C LYS A 28 -6.27 -6.81 -9.42
N ALA A 29 -5.57 -7.75 -10.03
CA ALA A 29 -6.16 -8.75 -10.94
C ALA A 29 -7.19 -9.64 -10.22
N HIS A 30 -7.01 -9.85 -8.91
CA HIS A 30 -7.95 -10.58 -8.06
C HIS A 30 -9.01 -9.69 -7.39
N GLY A 31 -9.13 -8.42 -7.80
CA GLY A 31 -10.18 -7.51 -7.31
C GLY A 31 -9.95 -6.96 -5.91
N ALA A 32 -8.71 -6.92 -5.43
CA ALA A 32 -8.41 -6.31 -4.14
C ALA A 32 -8.63 -4.78 -4.16
N ASP A 33 -9.28 -4.26 -3.12
CA ASP A 33 -9.49 -2.82 -2.92
C ASP A 33 -8.33 -2.13 -2.20
N ALA A 34 -7.57 -2.91 -1.43
CA ALA A 34 -6.39 -2.48 -0.70
C ALA A 34 -5.51 -3.69 -0.37
N MET A 35 -4.25 -3.45 -0.03
CA MET A 35 -3.34 -4.48 0.49
C MET A 35 -2.95 -4.18 1.93
N ALA A 36 -2.84 -5.22 2.76
CA ALA A 36 -2.35 -5.13 4.13
C ALA A 36 -0.89 -5.62 4.21
N THR A 37 -0.03 -4.87 4.88
CA THR A 37 1.38 -5.22 5.05
C THR A 37 1.71 -5.52 6.51
N PRO A 38 2.34 -6.67 6.82
CA PRO A 38 2.70 -7.03 8.19
C PRO A 38 4.00 -6.36 8.67
N CYS A 39 4.76 -5.72 7.78
CA CYS A 39 6.08 -5.17 8.06
C CYS A 39 6.17 -3.72 7.53
N PRO A 40 6.76 -2.77 8.30
CA PRO A 40 6.95 -1.39 7.85
C PRO A 40 7.77 -1.29 6.56
N LEU A 41 8.73 -2.19 6.36
CA LEU A 41 9.54 -2.20 5.14
C LEU A 41 8.73 -2.64 3.91
N CYS A 42 7.78 -3.56 4.08
CA CYS A 42 6.82 -3.89 3.02
C CYS A 42 5.94 -2.70 2.68
N HIS A 43 5.51 -1.93 3.69
CA HIS A 43 4.75 -0.70 3.48
C HIS A 43 5.56 0.30 2.64
N ILE A 44 6.83 0.57 3.00
CA ILE A 44 7.71 1.44 2.21
C ILE A 44 7.86 0.93 0.78
N SER A 45 8.02 -0.37 0.58
CA SER A 45 8.19 -0.95 -0.75
C SER A 45 6.95 -0.81 -1.64
N LEU A 46 5.75 -1.02 -1.08
CA LEU A 46 4.51 -1.13 -1.83
C LEU A 46 3.74 0.20 -1.92
N ASP A 47 3.91 1.10 -0.95
CA ASP A 47 3.35 2.47 -0.98
C ASP A 47 4.40 3.46 -1.51
N GLY A 48 5.59 3.43 -0.91
CA GLY A 48 6.66 4.39 -1.15
C GLY A 48 7.19 4.40 -2.59
N TYR A 49 7.37 3.21 -3.18
CA TYR A 49 7.96 3.04 -4.50
C TYR A 49 6.93 2.70 -5.59
N GLN A 50 5.65 3.00 -5.36
CA GLN A 50 4.60 2.55 -6.26
C GLN A 50 4.69 3.17 -7.66
N LYS A 51 5.27 4.38 -7.76
CA LYS A 51 5.55 5.06 -9.03
C LYS A 51 6.65 4.36 -9.82
N GLU A 52 7.73 3.98 -9.16
CA GLU A 52 8.86 3.22 -9.73
C GLU A 52 8.41 1.82 -10.13
N ALA A 53 7.70 1.13 -9.23
CA ALA A 53 7.11 -0.18 -9.47
C ALA A 53 6.16 -0.15 -10.67
N GLY A 54 5.30 0.86 -10.79
CA GLY A 54 4.41 1.05 -11.92
C GLY A 54 5.15 1.23 -13.24
N ARG A 55 6.24 2.02 -13.24
CA ARG A 55 7.13 2.13 -14.41
C ARG A 55 7.77 0.79 -14.79
N ALA A 56 8.21 0.01 -13.79
CA ALA A 56 8.84 -1.29 -14.02
C ALA A 56 7.88 -2.34 -14.62
N VAL A 57 6.57 -2.22 -14.37
CA VAL A 57 5.54 -3.14 -14.90
C VAL A 57 4.69 -2.53 -16.01
N GLY A 58 4.99 -1.30 -16.43
CA GLY A 58 4.36 -0.63 -17.57
C GLY A 58 2.92 -0.13 -17.33
N THR A 59 2.49 0.06 -16.08
CA THR A 59 1.15 0.58 -15.76
C THR A 59 1.10 1.26 -14.40
N GLU A 60 0.18 2.20 -14.23
CA GLU A 60 -0.10 2.78 -12.91
C GLU A 60 -0.76 1.76 -11.97
N LEU A 61 -0.29 1.75 -10.73
CA LEU A 61 -0.70 0.79 -9.73
C LEU A 61 -1.81 1.37 -8.84
N ASN A 62 -1.63 2.57 -8.28
CA ASN A 62 -2.62 3.30 -7.47
C ASN A 62 -3.38 2.40 -6.48
N MET A 63 -2.66 1.47 -5.83
CA MET A 63 -3.22 0.51 -4.88
C MET A 63 -3.07 1.05 -3.46
N PRO A 64 -4.16 1.24 -2.71
CA PRO A 64 -4.09 1.59 -1.30
C PRO A 64 -3.34 0.52 -0.48
N ILE A 65 -2.33 0.93 0.29
CA ILE A 65 -1.53 0.03 1.13
C ILE A 65 -1.70 0.42 2.59
N PHE A 66 -2.17 -0.50 3.43
CA PHE A 66 -2.23 -0.30 4.87
C PHE A 66 -1.14 -1.10 5.57
N HIS A 67 -0.53 -0.53 6.61
CA HIS A 67 0.18 -1.34 7.58
C HIS A 67 -0.86 -2.04 8.47
N PHE A 68 -0.67 -3.33 8.76
CA PHE A 68 -1.67 -4.14 9.44
C PHE A 68 -2.22 -3.51 10.75
N PRO A 69 -1.41 -2.90 11.63
CA PRO A 69 -1.94 -2.19 12.81
C PRO A 69 -2.89 -1.04 12.49
N GLN A 70 -2.75 -0.37 11.33
CA GLN A 70 -3.68 0.69 10.91
C GLN A 70 -5.06 0.12 10.61
N LEU A 71 -5.15 -1.05 9.97
CA LEU A 71 -6.43 -1.73 9.74
C LEU A 71 -7.09 -2.15 11.05
N VAL A 72 -6.29 -2.69 11.99
CA VAL A 72 -6.78 -3.02 13.34
C VAL A 72 -7.30 -1.77 14.04
N GLY A 73 -6.57 -0.66 13.96
CA GLY A 73 -6.99 0.63 14.53
C GLY A 73 -8.30 1.14 13.93
N LEU A 74 -8.47 1.06 12.60
CA LEU A 74 -9.73 1.42 11.94
C LEU A 74 -10.89 0.55 12.41
N ALA A 75 -10.67 -0.76 12.54
CA ALA A 75 -11.69 -1.69 13.03
C ALA A 75 -12.10 -1.44 14.49
N LEU A 76 -11.18 -0.87 15.29
CA LEU A 76 -11.44 -0.44 16.67
C LEU A 76 -12.05 0.97 16.76
N GLY A 77 -12.34 1.63 15.63
CA GLY A 77 -12.96 2.95 15.59
C GLY A 77 -11.99 4.12 15.76
N LEU A 78 -10.68 3.91 15.59
CA LEU A 78 -9.71 5.02 15.60
C LEU A 78 -9.83 5.86 14.33
N ALA A 79 -9.71 7.18 14.48
CA ALA A 79 -9.79 8.10 13.36
C ALA A 79 -8.59 7.95 12.40
N PRO A 80 -8.80 8.05 11.07
CA PRO A 80 -7.73 8.01 10.05
C PRO A 80 -6.53 8.92 10.32
N ALA A 81 -6.76 10.11 10.88
CA ALA A 81 -5.72 11.08 11.21
C ALA A 81 -4.75 10.54 12.29
N VAL A 82 -5.26 9.88 13.32
CA VAL A 82 -4.47 9.28 14.41
C VAL A 82 -3.61 8.12 13.90
N LEU A 83 -4.13 7.38 12.92
CA LEU A 83 -3.44 6.26 12.29
C LEU A 83 -2.39 6.68 11.24
N GLY A 84 -2.27 7.99 10.99
CA GLY A 84 -1.32 8.54 10.04
C GLY A 84 -1.66 8.27 8.57
N LEU A 85 -2.92 7.93 8.26
CA LEU A 85 -3.36 7.65 6.88
C LEU A 85 -3.14 8.82 5.89
N PRO A 86 -3.27 10.10 6.29
CA PRO A 86 -2.96 11.22 5.40
C PRO A 86 -1.48 11.33 4.96
N ARG A 87 -0.59 10.49 5.53
CA ARG A 87 0.85 10.48 5.20
C ARG A 87 1.21 9.41 4.16
N HIS A 88 0.27 8.58 3.74
CA HIS A 88 0.50 7.58 2.68
C HIS A 88 0.81 8.30 1.36
N LEU A 89 1.71 7.74 0.56
CA LEU A 89 2.02 8.30 -0.76
C LEU A 89 0.91 8.04 -1.78
N VAL A 90 0.21 6.91 -1.63
CA VAL A 90 -0.98 6.58 -2.40
C VAL A 90 -2.21 6.88 -1.56
N SER A 91 -3.17 7.62 -2.14
CA SER A 91 -4.42 7.93 -1.44
C SER A 91 -5.17 6.64 -1.07
N VAL A 92 -5.63 6.59 0.18
CA VAL A 92 -6.44 5.49 0.71
C VAL A 92 -7.94 5.80 0.74
N ASP A 93 -8.35 6.98 0.26
CA ASP A 93 -9.73 7.48 0.40
C ASP A 93 -10.75 6.57 -0.29
N GLY A 94 -10.38 6.01 -1.45
CA GLY A 94 -11.21 5.04 -2.17
C GLY A 94 -11.47 3.76 -1.37
N ALA A 95 -10.47 3.28 -0.62
CA ALA A 95 -10.64 2.11 0.25
C ALA A 95 -11.44 2.46 1.51
N LEU A 96 -11.22 3.63 2.10
CA LEU A 96 -11.96 4.11 3.28
C LEU A 96 -13.45 4.31 2.97
N ALA A 97 -13.79 4.85 1.81
CA ALA A 97 -15.17 5.04 1.37
C ALA A 97 -15.95 3.72 1.28
N ARG A 98 -15.30 2.62 0.89
CA ARG A 98 -15.91 1.28 0.77
C ARG A 98 -16.35 0.70 2.11
N ILE A 99 -15.65 1.03 3.19
CA ILE A 99 -15.92 0.50 4.53
C ILE A 99 -16.71 1.47 5.41
N GLY A 100 -17.17 2.60 4.84
CA GLY A 100 -17.90 3.62 5.60
C GLY A 100 -17.07 4.34 6.67
N ALA A 101 -15.75 4.15 6.65
CA ALA A 101 -14.82 4.86 7.52
C ALA A 101 -14.57 6.24 6.93
N VAL A 102 -15.53 7.15 7.10
CA VAL A 102 -15.32 8.55 6.73
C VAL A 102 -14.21 9.11 7.63
N ALA A 103 -13.18 9.69 7.01
CA ALA A 103 -12.20 10.49 7.72
C ALA A 103 -12.93 11.58 8.51
N VAL A 104 -13.06 11.36 9.82
CA VAL A 104 -13.52 12.40 10.74
C VAL A 104 -12.52 13.55 10.62
N PRO A 105 -12.95 14.77 10.23
CA PRO A 105 -12.05 15.89 10.04
C PRO A 105 -11.33 16.23 11.35
N ALA A 106 -10.10 16.71 11.17
CA ALA A 106 -9.06 16.97 12.16
C ALA A 106 -9.51 17.61 13.48
#